data_AF-A0A561QHI0-F1
#
_entry.id   AF-A0A561QHI0-F1
#
_cell.length_a   1.000
_cell.length_b   1.000
_cell.length_c   1.000
_cell.angle_alpha   90.00
_cell.angle_beta   90.00
_cell.angle_gamma   90.00
#
_symmetry.space_group_name_H-M   'P 1'
#
loop_
_entity.id
_entity.type
_entity.pdbx_description
1 polymer ?
#
loop_
_entity_poly.entity_id
_entity_poly.type
_entity_poly.pdbx_seq_one_letter_code
_entity_poly.pdbx_strand_id
1 'polypeptide(L)'
;MQQRFIQLESDIEGALMRYIVDIRGASSHIVRNIRSSKIFEGDGSSIFREDSTRDETEIRKFSSEVSVDKEKILYGDWSEIIECFHAIGLEMASEQERMLFKVVEDATTRTGNVVSAEGKPISLDLILKMLEKVWIDFDRSGQPKLPTIVVGDEVGEQIRKLMNSPDVGNEQKKFDDLMRRKKEEWLAREADRTLVG
;
A
#
# COMPACT_ATOMS: atom_id res chain seq x y z
N MET A 1 -27.13 -38.10 4.00
CA MET A 1 -26.14 -37.81 5.07
C MET A 1 -24.83 -37.30 4.47
N GLN A 2 -24.27 -37.98 3.47
CA GLN A 2 -23.02 -37.62 2.78
C GLN A 2 -23.00 -36.22 2.14
N GLN A 3 -24.08 -35.80 1.46
CA GLN A 3 -24.18 -34.44 0.88
C GLN A 3 -24.18 -33.30 1.92
N ARG A 4 -24.74 -33.53 3.12
CA ARG A 4 -24.75 -32.51 4.18
C ARG A 4 -23.37 -32.31 4.80
N PHE A 5 -22.56 -33.36 4.84
CA PHE A 5 -21.20 -33.30 5.36
C PHE A 5 -20.28 -32.52 4.41
N ILE A 6 -20.39 -32.78 3.10
CA ILE A 6 -19.66 -32.05 2.05
C ILE A 6 -19.98 -30.56 2.08
N GLN A 7 -21.26 -30.21 2.26
CA GLN A 7 -21.67 -28.80 2.35
C GLN A 7 -21.06 -28.11 3.58
N LEU A 8 -21.08 -28.79 4.74
CA LEU A 8 -20.53 -28.25 5.98
C LEU A 8 -19.02 -28.02 5.88
N GLU A 9 -18.28 -28.95 5.26
CA GLU A 9 -16.85 -28.82 5.01
C GLU A 9 -16.54 -27.58 4.14
N SER A 10 -17.26 -27.42 3.03
CA SER A 10 -17.11 -26.26 2.15
C SER A 10 -17.46 -24.94 2.83
N ASP A 11 -18.50 -24.92 3.67
CA ASP A 11 -18.90 -23.73 4.42
C ASP A 11 -17.84 -23.35 5.47
N ILE A 12 -17.23 -24.34 6.15
CA ILE A 12 -16.15 -24.13 7.11
C ILE A 12 -14.89 -23.60 6.40
N GLU A 13 -14.48 -24.22 5.29
CA GLU A 13 -13.36 -23.73 4.47
C GLU A 13 -13.58 -22.29 4.02
N GLY A 14 -14.78 -21.98 3.52
CA GLY A 14 -15.15 -20.63 3.10
C GLY A 14 -15.10 -19.62 4.24
N ALA A 15 -15.54 -20.01 5.44
CA ALA A 15 -15.48 -19.17 6.63
C ALA A 15 -14.04 -18.91 7.09
N LEU A 16 -13.19 -19.95 7.12
CA LEU A 16 -11.78 -19.84 7.49
C LEU A 16 -11.01 -18.98 6.49
N MET A 17 -11.23 -19.17 5.19
CA MET A 17 -10.61 -18.35 4.15
C MET A 17 -11.02 -16.88 4.27
N ARG A 18 -12.29 -16.61 4.59
CA ARG A 18 -12.76 -15.25 4.82
C ARG A 18 -12.10 -14.63 6.04
N TYR A 19 -11.99 -15.39 7.14
CA TYR A 19 -11.30 -14.95 8.35
C TYR A 19 -9.84 -14.56 8.09
N ILE A 20 -9.09 -15.39 7.34
CA ILE A 20 -7.70 -15.08 6.95
C ILE A 20 -7.63 -13.78 6.14
N VAL A 21 -8.53 -13.61 5.16
CA VAL A 21 -8.60 -12.39 4.35
C VAL A 21 -8.92 -11.15 5.19
N ASP A 22 -9.80 -11.29 6.17
CA ASP A 22 -10.19 -10.22 7.08
C ASP A 22 -9.03 -9.83 8.01
N ILE A 23 -8.32 -10.81 8.61
CA ILE A 23 -7.11 -10.55 9.41
C ILE A 23 -6.05 -9.84 8.59
N ARG A 24 -5.79 -10.32 7.36
CA ARG A 24 -4.82 -9.72 6.45
C ARG A 24 -5.15 -8.25 6.21
N GLY A 25 -6.42 -7.94 5.96
CA GLY A 25 -6.88 -6.55 5.80
C GLY A 25 -6.86 -5.74 7.11
N ALA A 26 -7.13 -6.35 8.26
CA ALA A 26 -7.08 -5.67 9.55
C ALA A 26 -5.64 -5.34 9.98
N SER A 27 -4.68 -6.18 9.60
CA SER A 27 -3.28 -6.09 10.05
C SER A 27 -2.45 -5.10 9.24
N SER A 28 -2.88 -4.77 8.01
CA SER A 28 -2.19 -3.83 7.15
C SER A 28 -3.13 -2.78 6.58
N HIS A 29 -2.94 -1.53 6.99
CA HIS A 29 -3.68 -0.40 6.45
C HIS A 29 -3.47 -0.21 4.95
N ILE A 30 -2.30 -0.58 4.42
CA ILE A 30 -1.99 -0.38 3.00
C ILE A 30 -2.61 -1.51 2.18
N VAL A 31 -2.39 -2.77 2.56
CA VAL A 31 -2.94 -3.93 1.84
C VAL A 31 -4.46 -3.89 1.80
N ARG A 32 -5.12 -3.42 2.88
CA ARG A 32 -6.58 -3.27 2.92
C ARG A 32 -7.13 -2.36 1.83
N ASN A 33 -6.40 -1.31 1.47
CA ASN A 33 -6.84 -0.32 0.49
C ASN A 33 -6.53 -0.73 -0.97
N ILE A 34 -5.84 -1.85 -1.17
CA ILE A 34 -5.52 -2.37 -2.50
C ILE A 34 -6.70 -3.19 -3.02
N ARG A 35 -7.22 -2.80 -4.19
CA ARG A 35 -8.28 -3.55 -4.86
C ARG A 35 -7.71 -4.86 -5.41
N SER A 36 -8.27 -5.99 -4.99
CA SER A 36 -7.96 -7.29 -5.58
C SER A 36 -8.95 -7.65 -6.69
N SER A 37 -8.46 -8.25 -7.77
CA SER A 37 -9.27 -8.86 -8.83
C SER A 37 -8.82 -10.30 -9.07
N LYS A 38 -9.77 -11.18 -9.41
CA LYS A 38 -9.44 -12.55 -9.84
C LYS A 38 -8.99 -12.54 -11.29
N ILE A 39 -7.90 -13.24 -11.56
CA ILE A 39 -7.41 -13.55 -12.91
C ILE A 39 -7.76 -15.01 -13.15
N PHE A 40 -8.51 -15.29 -14.22
CA PHE A 40 -8.96 -16.66 -14.54
C PHE A 40 -7.97 -17.40 -15.43
N GLU A 41 -7.18 -16.68 -16.23
CA GLU A 41 -6.28 -17.20 -17.25
C GLU A 41 -4.98 -16.39 -17.31
N GLY A 42 -3.88 -17.04 -17.70
CA GLY A 42 -2.55 -16.44 -17.82
C GLY A 42 -1.67 -16.62 -16.58
N ASP A 43 -0.37 -16.37 -16.76
CA ASP A 43 0.71 -16.48 -15.76
C ASP A 43 1.39 -15.13 -15.46
N GLY A 44 0.92 -14.05 -16.08
CA GLY A 44 1.49 -12.71 -15.96
C GLY A 44 0.60 -11.61 -16.50
N SER A 45 1.09 -10.37 -16.41
CA SER A 45 0.48 -9.19 -17.04
C SER A 45 1.56 -8.33 -17.69
N SER A 46 1.21 -7.58 -18.73
CA SER A 46 2.14 -6.62 -19.35
C SER A 46 1.47 -5.29 -19.62
N ILE A 47 2.17 -4.20 -19.33
CA ILE A 47 1.71 -2.83 -19.60
C ILE A 47 2.53 -2.28 -20.76
N PHE A 48 1.83 -1.81 -21.79
CA PHE A 48 2.41 -1.04 -22.88
C PHE A 48 2.23 0.45 -22.58
N ARG A 49 3.34 1.19 -22.58
CA ARG A 49 3.33 2.64 -22.37
C ARG A 49 3.39 3.39 -23.70
N GLU A 50 3.08 4.68 -23.66
CA GLU A 50 3.13 5.56 -24.83
C GLU A 50 4.53 5.67 -25.45
N ASP A 51 5.57 5.48 -24.65
CA ASP A 51 6.97 5.42 -25.09
C ASP A 51 7.37 4.06 -25.69
N SER A 52 6.39 3.19 -25.97
CA SER A 52 6.58 1.82 -26.47
C SER A 52 7.38 0.90 -25.53
N THR A 53 7.60 1.31 -24.28
CA THR A 53 8.18 0.42 -23.27
C THR A 53 7.14 -0.61 -22.82
N ARG A 54 7.61 -1.84 -22.62
CA ARG A 54 6.83 -2.95 -22.09
C ARG A 54 7.35 -3.29 -20.70
N ASP A 55 6.52 -3.10 -19.69
CA ASP A 55 6.78 -3.65 -18.36
C ASP A 55 5.98 -4.93 -18.19
N GLU A 56 6.68 -6.04 -18.02
CA GLU A 56 6.08 -7.33 -17.68
C GLU A 56 6.03 -7.50 -16.16
N THR A 57 4.93 -8.06 -15.67
CA THR A 57 4.71 -8.38 -14.26
C THR A 57 4.34 -9.85 -14.16
N GLU A 58 5.23 -10.63 -13.54
CA GLU A 58 5.02 -12.04 -13.27
C GLU A 58 4.07 -12.24 -12.09
N ILE A 59 3.23 -13.28 -12.16
CA ILE A 59 2.42 -13.71 -11.01
C ILE A 59 3.34 -14.42 -10.01
N ARG A 60 3.44 -13.86 -8.80
CA ARG A 60 4.16 -14.51 -7.69
C ARG A 60 3.16 -15.24 -6.79
N LYS A 61 3.47 -16.50 -6.49
CA LYS A 61 2.71 -17.29 -5.52
C LYS A 61 3.21 -16.98 -4.11
N PHE A 62 2.27 -16.64 -3.23
CA PHE A 62 2.46 -16.64 -1.79
C PHE A 62 1.79 -17.87 -1.20
N SER A 63 2.47 -18.51 -0.25
CA SER A 63 1.93 -19.66 0.46
C SER A 63 2.45 -19.67 1.89
N SER A 64 1.52 -19.80 2.82
CA SER A 64 1.79 -20.06 4.24
C SER A 64 1.24 -21.43 4.59
N GLU A 65 1.95 -22.15 5.45
CA GLU A 65 1.53 -23.46 5.96
C GLU A 65 1.39 -23.38 7.48
N VAL A 66 0.33 -23.97 8.02
CA VAL A 66 0.16 -24.17 9.46
C VAL A 66 -0.03 -25.64 9.75
N SER A 67 0.67 -26.13 10.77
CA SER A 67 0.45 -27.46 11.31
C SER A 67 -0.41 -27.34 12.56
N VAL A 68 -1.52 -28.09 12.60
CA VAL A 68 -2.43 -28.12 13.75
C VAL A 68 -2.42 -29.54 14.32
N ASP A 69 -2.16 -29.64 15.63
CA ASP A 69 -2.19 -30.93 16.31
C ASP A 69 -3.58 -31.57 16.21
N LYS A 70 -3.60 -32.85 15.87
CA LYS A 70 -4.85 -33.63 15.76
C LYS A 70 -5.69 -33.57 17.03
N GLU A 71 -5.04 -33.52 18.19
CA GLU A 71 -5.71 -33.44 19.49
C GLU A 71 -6.47 -32.11 19.65
N LYS A 72 -5.91 -30.99 19.15
CA LYS A 72 -6.60 -29.70 19.12
C LYS A 72 -7.79 -29.71 18.16
N ILE A 73 -7.70 -30.42 17.05
CA ILE A 73 -8.82 -30.55 16.10
C ILE A 73 -9.97 -31.37 16.71
N LEU A 74 -9.66 -32.44 17.44
CA LEU A 74 -10.66 -33.37 17.96
C LEU A 74 -11.27 -32.94 19.29
N TYR A 75 -10.48 -32.26 20.13
CA TYR A 75 -10.85 -31.98 21.52
C TYR A 75 -10.61 -30.52 21.94
N GLY A 76 -9.94 -29.72 21.10
CA GLY A 76 -9.69 -28.31 21.37
C GLY A 76 -10.94 -27.45 21.19
N ASP A 77 -10.89 -26.25 21.77
CA ASP A 77 -11.93 -25.25 21.54
C ASP A 77 -11.79 -24.66 20.13
N TRP A 78 -12.91 -24.20 19.58
CA TRP A 78 -12.95 -23.55 18.27
C TRP A 78 -12.05 -22.30 18.21
N SER A 79 -11.87 -21.63 19.35
CA SER A 79 -10.93 -20.51 19.49
C SER A 79 -9.47 -20.92 19.20
N GLU A 80 -9.01 -22.06 19.72
CA GLU A 80 -7.65 -22.54 19.52
C GLU A 80 -7.36 -22.90 18.06
N ILE A 81 -8.35 -23.46 17.35
CA ILE A 81 -8.24 -23.77 15.93
C ILE A 81 -8.16 -22.48 15.11
N ILE A 82 -9.00 -21.48 15.42
CA ILE A 82 -9.00 -20.17 14.76
C ILE A 82 -7.66 -19.44 14.96
N GLU A 83 -7.06 -19.53 16.14
CA GLU A 83 -5.75 -18.92 16.42
C GLU A 83 -4.63 -19.45 15.52
N CYS A 84 -4.67 -20.73 15.12
CA CYS A 84 -3.72 -21.27 14.14
C CYS A 84 -3.80 -20.54 12.79
N PHE A 85 -5.00 -20.19 12.34
CA PHE A 85 -5.21 -19.44 11.10
C PHE A 85 -4.93 -17.93 11.24
N HIS A 86 -4.95 -17.41 12.48
CA HIS A 86 -4.57 -16.02 12.74
C HIS A 86 -3.12 -15.74 12.35
N ALA A 87 -2.21 -16.65 12.69
CA ALA A 87 -0.80 -16.54 12.33
C ALA A 87 -0.58 -16.50 10.79
N ILE A 88 -1.34 -17.30 10.03
CA ILE A 88 -1.31 -17.29 8.56
C ILE A 88 -1.72 -15.91 8.03
N GLY A 89 -2.83 -15.35 8.52
CA GLY A 89 -3.29 -14.02 8.08
C GLY A 89 -2.24 -12.92 8.32
N LEU A 90 -1.54 -12.97 9.46
CA LEU A 90 -0.45 -12.04 9.78
C LEU A 90 0.77 -12.22 8.88
N GLU A 91 1.20 -13.46 8.66
CA GLU A 91 2.35 -13.75 7.80
C GLU A 91 2.08 -13.29 6.36
N MET A 92 0.91 -13.64 5.82
CA MET A 92 0.49 -13.21 4.49
C MET A 92 0.45 -11.68 4.35
N ALA A 93 -0.02 -10.97 5.38
CA ALA A 93 -0.01 -9.50 5.38
C ALA A 93 1.44 -8.96 5.33
N SER A 94 2.33 -9.50 6.16
CA SER A 94 3.74 -9.08 6.20
C SER A 94 4.45 -9.32 4.85
N GLU A 95 4.25 -10.47 4.23
CA GLU A 95 4.86 -10.79 2.93
C GLU A 95 4.37 -9.86 1.83
N GLN A 96 3.07 -9.58 1.80
CA GLN A 96 2.47 -8.67 0.82
C GLN A 96 2.96 -7.23 1.00
N GLU A 97 3.07 -6.74 2.23
CA GLU A 97 3.64 -5.42 2.52
C GLU A 97 5.08 -5.32 2.04
N ARG A 98 5.93 -6.31 2.37
CA ARG A 98 7.33 -6.33 1.92
C ARG A 98 7.43 -6.32 0.40
N MET A 99 6.61 -7.11 -0.29
CA MET A 99 6.59 -7.11 -1.75
C MET A 99 6.17 -5.74 -2.30
N LEU A 100 5.12 -5.14 -1.75
CA LEU A 100 4.63 -3.84 -2.19
C LEU A 100 5.72 -2.77 -2.05
N PHE A 101 6.34 -2.67 -0.87
CA PHE A 101 7.40 -1.69 -0.65
C PHE A 101 8.61 -1.94 -1.55
N LYS A 102 8.96 -3.20 -1.78
CA LYS A 102 10.03 -3.55 -2.73
C LYS A 102 9.71 -3.08 -4.15
N VAL A 103 8.49 -3.28 -4.63
CA VAL A 103 8.09 -2.80 -5.97
C VAL A 103 8.14 -1.28 -6.05
N VAL A 104 7.71 -0.57 -4.98
CA VAL A 104 7.82 0.89 -4.90
C VAL A 104 9.28 1.33 -4.89
N GLU A 105 10.14 0.67 -4.12
CA GLU A 105 11.58 0.95 -4.05
C GLU A 105 12.26 0.74 -5.40
N ASP A 106 12.00 -0.40 -6.06
CA ASP A 106 12.55 -0.72 -7.37
C ASP A 106 12.11 0.32 -8.42
N ALA A 107 10.82 0.69 -8.41
CA ALA A 107 10.27 1.68 -9.34
C ALA A 107 10.84 3.09 -9.11
N THR A 108 10.94 3.53 -7.86
CA THR A 108 11.48 4.85 -7.50
C THR A 108 12.97 4.94 -7.75
N THR A 109 13.72 3.87 -7.50
CA THR A 109 15.15 3.79 -7.81
C THR A 109 15.40 3.84 -9.31
N ARG A 110 14.66 3.03 -10.10
CA ARG A 110 14.76 3.00 -11.57
C ARG A 110 14.49 4.34 -12.21
N THR A 111 13.57 5.13 -11.64
CA THR A 111 13.16 6.44 -12.17
C THR A 111 13.96 7.62 -11.60
N GLY A 112 14.91 7.37 -10.68
CA GLY A 112 15.65 8.45 -9.99
C GLY A 112 14.78 9.30 -9.05
N ASN A 113 13.61 8.79 -8.66
CA ASN A 113 12.66 9.49 -7.81
C ASN A 113 13.02 9.43 -6.31
N VAL A 114 14.15 8.80 -5.95
CA VAL A 114 14.63 8.70 -4.58
C VAL A 114 15.13 10.06 -4.06
N VAL A 115 14.81 10.37 -2.82
CA VAL A 115 15.36 11.50 -2.07
C VAL A 115 16.11 10.93 -0.87
N SER A 116 17.43 11.17 -0.80
CA SER A 116 18.28 10.69 0.29
C SER A 116 18.41 11.76 1.37
N ALA A 117 18.29 11.34 2.63
CA ALA A 117 18.60 12.19 3.78
C ALA A 117 20.11 12.26 4.08
N GLU A 118 20.95 11.45 3.42
CA GLU A 118 22.40 11.35 3.68
C GLU A 118 22.74 11.08 5.16
N GLY A 119 21.88 10.33 5.86
CA GLY A 119 22.04 10.05 7.30
C GLY A 119 21.60 11.20 8.23
N LYS A 120 21.08 12.30 7.69
CA LYS A 120 20.48 13.39 8.48
C LYS A 120 19.08 12.99 8.96
N PRO A 121 18.61 13.51 10.11
CA PRO A 121 17.23 13.30 10.54
C PRO A 121 16.24 13.91 9.54
N ILE A 122 15.00 13.41 9.56
CA ILE A 122 13.91 13.99 8.78
C ILE A 122 13.76 15.48 9.10
N SER A 123 13.50 16.29 8.08
CA SER A 123 13.35 17.74 8.19
C SER A 123 12.24 18.24 7.27
N LEU A 124 11.71 19.43 7.53
CA LEU A 124 10.67 20.03 6.68
C LEU A 124 11.18 20.26 5.25
N ASP A 125 12.43 20.68 5.09
CA ASP A 125 13.07 20.83 3.76
C ASP A 125 13.14 19.49 3.00
N LEU A 126 13.42 18.38 3.70
CA LEU A 126 13.45 17.06 3.09
C LEU A 126 12.04 16.63 2.65
N ILE A 127 11.01 16.91 3.47
CA ILE A 127 9.61 16.64 3.12
C ILE A 127 9.19 17.48 1.90
N LEU A 128 9.56 18.76 1.84
CA LEU A 128 9.28 19.63 0.70
C LEU A 128 9.96 19.11 -0.57
N LYS A 129 11.21 18.66 -0.49
CA LYS A 129 11.92 18.02 -1.62
C LYS A 129 11.23 16.74 -2.09
N MET A 130 10.70 15.93 -1.17
CA MET A 130 9.90 14.76 -1.54
C MET A 130 8.61 15.17 -2.28
N LEU A 131 7.89 16.17 -1.75
CA LEU A 131 6.66 16.70 -2.37
C LEU A 131 6.91 17.35 -3.74
N GLU A 132 8.09 17.95 -3.93
CA GLU A 132 8.48 18.53 -5.22
C GLU A 132 8.67 17.46 -6.30
N LYS A 133 9.16 16.27 -5.94
CA LYS A 133 9.36 15.19 -6.92
C LYS A 133 8.08 14.43 -7.28
N VAL A 134 7.07 14.44 -6.42
CA VAL A 134 5.79 13.76 -6.70
C VAL A 134 4.82 14.66 -7.45
N TRP A 135 3.94 14.01 -8.21
CA TRP A 135 2.79 14.68 -8.81
C TRP A 135 1.71 14.91 -7.76
N ILE A 136 1.07 16.09 -7.78
CA ILE A 136 0.00 16.46 -6.85
C ILE A 136 -1.21 16.89 -7.67
N ASP A 137 -2.31 16.18 -7.51
CA ASP A 137 -3.59 16.55 -8.10
C ASP A 137 -4.33 17.56 -7.22
N PHE A 138 -5.19 18.36 -7.84
CA PHE A 138 -6.05 19.31 -7.15
C PHE A 138 -7.52 18.95 -7.32
N ASP A 139 -8.33 19.22 -6.30
CA ASP A 139 -9.78 19.05 -6.39
C ASP A 139 -10.47 20.27 -7.05
N ARG A 140 -11.80 20.21 -7.18
CA ARG A 140 -12.60 21.30 -7.77
C ARG A 140 -12.55 22.60 -6.97
N SER A 141 -12.25 22.52 -5.68
CA SER A 141 -12.06 23.66 -4.77
C SER A 141 -10.65 24.24 -4.90
N GLY A 142 -9.77 23.58 -5.65
CA GLY A 142 -8.39 23.96 -5.84
C GLY A 142 -7.49 23.60 -4.66
N GLN A 143 -7.91 22.65 -3.81
CA GLN A 143 -7.12 22.12 -2.71
C GLN A 143 -6.23 20.95 -3.18
N PRO A 144 -4.98 20.87 -2.71
CA PRO A 144 -4.08 19.79 -3.09
C PRO A 144 -4.50 18.46 -2.44
N LYS A 145 -4.49 17.40 -3.24
CA LYS A 145 -4.62 16.01 -2.76
C LYS A 145 -3.23 15.49 -2.39
N LEU A 146 -2.82 15.75 -1.16
CA LEU A 146 -1.50 15.34 -0.67
C LEU A 146 -1.37 13.80 -0.62
N PRO A 147 -0.17 13.26 -0.92
CA PRO A 147 0.08 11.83 -0.82
C PRO A 147 0.03 11.37 0.63
N THR A 148 -0.35 10.11 0.84
CA THR A 148 -0.16 9.46 2.14
C THR A 148 1.32 9.11 2.31
N ILE A 149 1.94 9.63 3.36
CA ILE A 149 3.32 9.31 3.72
C ILE A 149 3.29 8.14 4.71
N VAL A 150 3.96 7.05 4.35
CA VAL A 150 4.11 5.88 5.22
C VAL A 150 5.51 5.86 5.79
N VAL A 151 5.60 5.78 7.12
CA VAL A 151 6.86 5.73 7.87
C VAL A 151 6.71 4.79 9.06
N GLY A 152 7.83 4.27 9.57
CA GLY A 152 7.85 3.58 10.86
C GLY A 152 7.60 4.53 12.03
N ASP A 153 7.22 3.97 13.19
CA ASP A 153 6.77 4.73 14.36
C ASP A 153 7.75 5.82 14.81
N GLU A 154 9.05 5.51 14.87
CA GLU A 154 10.08 6.46 15.30
C GLU A 154 10.13 7.72 14.41
N VAL A 155 10.14 7.52 13.09
CA VAL A 155 10.15 8.62 12.12
C VAL A 155 8.81 9.35 12.15
N GLY A 156 7.70 8.63 12.35
CA GLY A 156 6.37 9.22 12.52
C GLY A 156 6.27 10.17 13.72
N GLU A 157 6.89 9.83 14.85
CA GLU A 157 7.01 10.72 16.01
C GLU A 157 7.89 11.94 15.73
N GLN A 158 8.99 11.77 14.99
CA GLN A 158 9.84 12.89 14.57
C GLN A 158 9.08 13.87 13.67
N ILE A 159 8.33 13.37 12.68
CA ILE A 159 7.49 14.20 11.80
C ILE A 159 6.43 14.95 12.60
N ARG A 160 5.74 14.28 13.53
CA ARG A 160 4.74 14.93 14.40
C ARG A 160 5.35 16.04 15.25
N LYS A 161 6.57 15.86 15.77
CA LYS A 161 7.28 16.92 16.49
C LYS A 161 7.64 18.09 15.58
N LEU A 162 8.14 17.82 14.37
CA LEU A 162 8.49 18.86 13.40
C LEU A 162 7.28 19.71 13.00
N MET A 163 6.13 19.08 12.73
CA MET A 163 4.90 19.79 12.35
C MET A 163 4.32 20.67 13.46
N ASN A 164 4.67 20.42 14.72
CA ASN A 164 4.22 21.24 15.86
C ASN A 164 5.28 22.26 16.30
N SER A 165 6.42 22.34 15.61
CA SER A 165 7.50 23.25 15.98
C SER A 165 7.22 24.69 15.54
N PRO A 166 7.77 25.72 16.22
CA PRO A 166 7.60 27.12 15.84
C PRO A 166 8.17 27.47 14.47
N ASP A 167 9.14 26.69 13.97
CA ASP A 167 9.82 26.91 12.70
C ASP A 167 8.95 26.61 11.47
N VAL A 168 7.80 25.95 11.66
CA VAL A 168 6.82 25.68 10.60
C VAL A 168 6.36 26.95 9.89
N GLY A 169 6.28 28.09 10.61
CA GLY A 169 5.80 29.35 10.02
C GLY A 169 6.65 29.86 8.85
N ASN A 170 7.97 29.67 8.89
CA ASN A 170 8.87 30.06 7.79
C ASN A 170 8.82 29.05 6.63
N GLU A 171 8.64 27.77 6.94
CA GLU A 171 8.52 26.70 5.94
C GLU A 171 7.14 26.70 5.26
N GLN A 172 6.11 27.28 5.88
CA GLN A 172 4.77 27.43 5.32
C GLN A 172 4.81 28.23 4.00
N LYS A 173 5.63 29.30 3.93
CA LYS A 173 5.78 30.06 2.68
C LYS A 173 6.33 29.21 1.54
N LYS A 174 7.36 28.40 1.82
CA LYS A 174 7.95 27.49 0.82
C LYS A 174 6.95 26.43 0.38
N PHE A 175 6.15 25.91 1.33
CA PHE A 175 5.08 24.98 1.03
C PHE A 175 4.03 25.62 0.12
N ASP A 176 3.56 26.83 0.44
CA ASP A 176 2.55 27.55 -0.34
C ASP A 176 3.07 27.87 -1.75
N ASP A 177 4.33 28.30 -1.86
CA ASP A 177 4.99 28.55 -3.15
C ASP A 177 5.12 27.27 -3.98
N LEU A 178 5.47 26.15 -3.35
CA LEU A 178 5.52 24.84 -4.01
C LEU A 178 4.13 24.43 -4.51
N MET A 179 3.10 24.54 -3.67
CA MET A 179 1.72 24.18 -4.03
C MET A 179 1.18 25.07 -5.14
N ARG A 180 1.49 26.36 -5.14
CA ARG A 180 1.12 27.28 -6.23
C ARG A 180 1.71 26.83 -7.56
N ARG A 181 3.01 26.53 -7.59
CA ARG A 181 3.70 26.09 -8.81
C ARG A 181 3.16 24.73 -9.30
N LYS A 182 2.92 23.78 -8.39
CA LYS A 182 2.28 22.48 -8.70
C LYS A 182 0.87 22.65 -9.27
N LYS A 183 0.10 23.62 -8.77
CA LYS A 183 -1.24 23.93 -9.28
C LYS A 183 -1.20 24.50 -10.69
N GLU A 184 -0.24 25.36 -11.00
CA GLU A 184 -0.02 25.90 -12.34
C GLU A 184 0.34 24.77 -13.34
N GLU A 185 1.24 23.87 -12.94
CA GLU A 185 1.60 22.67 -13.73
C GLU A 185 0.39 21.76 -13.98
N TRP A 186 -0.42 21.51 -12.94
CA TRP A 186 -1.64 20.71 -13.05
C TRP A 186 -2.66 21.35 -13.99
N LEU A 187 -2.91 22.66 -13.87
CA LEU A 187 -3.84 23.39 -14.73
C LEU A 187 -3.39 23.38 -16.19
N ALA A 188 -2.10 23.59 -16.46
CA ALA A 188 -1.55 23.53 -17.81
C ALA A 188 -1.81 22.17 -18.46
N ARG A 189 -1.64 21.09 -17.70
CA ARG A 189 -1.89 19.73 -18.18
C ARG A 189 -3.37 19.44 -18.41
N GLU A 190 -4.25 19.83 -17.49
CA GLU A 190 -5.69 19.59 -17.66
C GLU A 190 -6.26 20.42 -18.82
N ALA A 191 -5.71 21.61 -19.08
CA ALA A 191 -6.02 22.39 -20.27
C ALA A 191 -5.59 21.66 -21.54
N ASP A 192 -4.36 21.11 -21.58
CA ASP A 192 -3.86 20.31 -22.70
C ASP A 192 -4.79 19.11 -22.97
N ARG A 193 -5.13 18.33 -21.93
CA ARG A 193 -6.07 17.18 -22.04
C ARG A 193 -7.45 17.55 -22.56
N THR A 194 -7.91 18.78 -22.30
CA THR A 194 -9.21 19.27 -22.78
C THR A 194 -9.14 19.74 -24.23
N LEU A 195 -7.98 20.20 -24.70
CA LEU A 195 -7.78 20.74 -26.06
C LEU A 195 -7.53 19.66 -27.12
N VAL A 196 -7.01 18.49 -26.73
CA VAL A 196 -6.81 17.32 -27.62
C VAL A 196 -7.99 16.34 -27.66
N GLY A 197 -9.10 16.62 -26.96
CA GLY A 197 -10.36 15.87 -27.01
C GLY A 197 -11.40 16.51 -27.92
#